data_AF-A0A976P4I2-F1
#
_entry.id   AF-A0A976P4I2-F1
#
_cell.length_a   1.000
_cell.length_b   1.000
_cell.length_c   1.000
_cell.angle_alpha   90.00
_cell.angle_beta   90.00
_cell.angle_gamma   90.00
#
_symmetry.space_group_name_H-M   'P 1'
#
loop_
_entity.id
_entity.type
_entity.pdbx_description
1 polymer ?
#
loop_
_entity_poly.entity_id
_entity_poly.type
_entity_poly.pdbx_seq_one_letter_code
_entity_poly.pdbx_strand_id
1 'polypeptide(L)'
;SDALRNDLNSVDLSGSSSGSATGLVNLTGVTAAATITGVAAGTNTLTGGSGHDTITGGAGDDTITGGAGNDSLVGGNGANRFEFGAGEFIADDTVTGGTGTDMILFSADAQTLTDALFVNKTLIEAITLANGANSVTLGTNAASATSSLTITGGSGNDTVNAAALGEAVTISGGAGDNVLTGSNQADSITGGANADTITGGAGNDQLVGGNGTNIFQFGGSEFIAGDTVTGGTGTDTILFTADAQTVADAEFANKTLVEAITLANGTNSLTLGSNAASATASLTVTGGTGDDTINASALGEAVTISGGAGANLLTGSNQADSITGGVNDDTITGGAGGDSLIGGGGIDTFRFASGAELDTDATVDGGADNDTIEFTAAVTDIDDADF
;
A
#
# COMPACT_ATOMS: atom_id res chain seq x y z
N SER A 1 10.42 -36.81 37.81
CA SER A 1 10.52 -35.64 38.70
C SER A 1 11.02 -34.49 37.86
N ASP A 2 10.37 -33.34 37.97
CA ASP A 2 10.64 -32.11 37.20
C ASP A 2 12.06 -31.55 37.38
N ALA A 3 12.75 -31.96 38.46
CA ALA A 3 14.10 -31.50 38.78
C ALA A 3 15.18 -31.92 37.76
N LEU A 4 15.01 -33.04 37.02
CA LEU A 4 16.00 -33.47 36.01
C LEU A 4 15.89 -32.71 34.69
N ARG A 5 14.76 -32.04 34.42
CA ARG A 5 14.57 -31.26 33.19
C ARG A 5 15.30 -29.93 33.24
N ASN A 6 15.36 -29.30 34.41
CA ASN A 6 15.96 -27.98 34.59
C ASN A 6 17.50 -27.98 34.67
N ASP A 7 18.13 -29.15 34.69
CA ASP A 7 19.60 -29.32 34.69
C ASP A 7 20.15 -29.59 33.27
N LEU A 8 19.30 -29.68 32.25
CA LEU A 8 19.73 -29.95 30.88
C LEU A 8 20.28 -28.67 30.25
N ASN A 9 21.60 -28.60 30.11
CA ASN A 9 22.31 -27.43 29.59
C ASN A 9 22.85 -27.62 28.17
N SER A 10 22.84 -28.84 27.63
CA SER A 10 23.35 -29.12 26.30
C SER A 10 22.68 -30.34 25.65
N VAL A 11 22.27 -30.18 24.40
CA VAL A 11 21.78 -31.23 23.52
C VAL A 11 22.55 -31.13 22.20
N ASP A 12 23.36 -32.13 21.88
CA ASP A 12 24.13 -32.19 20.64
C ASP A 12 23.69 -33.38 19.79
N LEU A 13 23.08 -33.11 18.63
CA LEU A 13 22.62 -34.10 17.67
C LEU A 13 23.59 -34.28 16.47
N SER A 14 24.72 -33.58 16.45
CA SER A 14 25.64 -33.49 15.29
C SER A 14 26.25 -34.83 14.85
N GLY A 15 26.27 -35.84 15.73
CA GLY A 15 26.73 -37.20 15.42
C GLY A 15 25.80 -38.00 14.48
N SER A 16 24.58 -37.51 14.21
CA SER A 16 23.61 -38.16 13.33
C SER A 16 23.85 -37.76 11.87
N SER A 17 24.64 -38.54 11.13
CA SER A 17 25.23 -38.14 9.83
C SER A 17 24.50 -38.64 8.56
N SER A 18 23.27 -39.13 8.67
CA SER A 18 22.49 -39.55 7.49
C SER A 18 21.74 -38.36 6.87
N GLY A 19 21.85 -38.15 5.55
CA GLY A 19 21.21 -37.04 4.82
C GLY A 19 19.67 -37.03 4.75
N SER A 20 19.00 -37.82 5.60
CA SER A 20 17.54 -37.84 5.81
C SER A 20 17.20 -37.81 7.31
N ALA A 21 18.15 -37.47 8.19
CA ALA A 21 17.91 -37.37 9.62
C ALA A 21 16.97 -36.21 9.91
N THR A 22 16.08 -36.38 10.88
CA THR A 22 15.30 -35.29 11.46
C THR A 22 15.70 -35.15 12.92
N GLY A 23 15.95 -33.91 13.36
CA GLY A 23 16.22 -33.59 14.75
C GLY A 23 14.98 -33.00 15.39
N LEU A 24 14.55 -33.53 16.55
CA LEU A 24 13.53 -32.91 17.37
C LEU A 24 14.06 -32.71 18.78
N VAL A 25 14.22 -31.44 19.16
CA VAL A 25 14.56 -31.04 20.52
C VAL A 25 13.47 -30.10 21.01
N ASN A 26 12.82 -30.46 22.10
CA ASN A 26 11.83 -29.61 22.74
C ASN A 26 12.16 -29.48 24.23
N LEU A 27 12.73 -28.33 24.58
CA LEU A 27 13.07 -27.95 25.95
C LEU A 27 12.04 -26.98 26.55
N THR A 28 10.79 -26.96 26.05
CA THR A 28 9.71 -26.18 26.68
C THR A 28 9.60 -26.53 28.17
N GLY A 29 9.67 -25.50 29.02
CA GLY A 29 9.64 -25.62 30.49
C GLY A 29 11.01 -25.73 31.15
N VAL A 30 12.10 -25.81 30.39
CA VAL A 30 13.45 -25.55 30.90
C VAL A 30 13.62 -24.04 31.06
N THR A 31 14.18 -23.61 32.19
CA THR A 31 14.37 -22.18 32.53
C THR A 31 15.84 -21.76 32.59
N ALA A 32 16.75 -22.73 32.50
CA ALA A 32 18.19 -22.50 32.46
C ALA A 32 18.65 -22.39 31.01
N ALA A 33 19.70 -21.59 30.78
CA ALA A 33 20.34 -21.49 29.48
C ALA A 33 20.76 -22.88 28.94
N ALA A 34 20.36 -23.16 27.71
CA ALA A 34 20.64 -24.39 26.99
C ALA A 34 21.47 -24.13 25.73
N THR A 35 22.37 -25.07 25.39
CA THR A 35 23.06 -25.12 24.10
C THR A 35 22.50 -26.27 23.27
N ILE A 36 21.89 -25.97 22.13
CA ILE A 36 21.29 -26.96 21.24
C ILE A 36 22.01 -26.92 19.88
N THR A 37 22.52 -28.08 19.44
CA THR A 37 23.07 -28.26 18.10
C THR A 37 22.23 -29.30 17.37
N GLY A 38 21.61 -28.90 16.25
CA GLY A 38 20.85 -29.78 15.38
C GLY A 38 21.70 -30.82 14.66
N VAL A 39 21.05 -31.69 13.88
CA VAL A 39 21.76 -32.67 13.05
C VAL A 39 22.52 -31.95 11.93
N ALA A 40 23.70 -32.46 11.58
CA ALA A 40 24.55 -31.82 10.56
C ALA A 40 23.97 -31.87 9.13
N ALA A 41 22.93 -32.69 8.90
CA ALA A 41 22.20 -32.76 7.63
C ALA A 41 20.74 -33.18 7.87
N GLY A 42 19.79 -32.39 7.37
CA GLY A 42 18.36 -32.66 7.42
C GLY A 42 17.59 -31.59 8.19
N THR A 43 16.27 -31.75 8.32
CA THR A 43 15.42 -30.73 8.95
C THR A 43 15.33 -30.92 10.45
N ASN A 44 15.48 -29.83 11.20
CA ASN A 44 15.39 -29.82 12.65
C ASN A 44 14.18 -29.01 13.15
N THR A 45 13.64 -29.39 14.31
CA THR A 45 12.75 -28.55 15.11
C THR A 45 13.36 -28.43 16.50
N LEU A 46 13.85 -27.24 16.84
CA LEU A 46 14.66 -26.97 18.02
C LEU A 46 13.99 -25.90 18.89
N THR A 47 13.68 -26.22 20.14
CA THR A 47 13.09 -25.28 21.10
C THR A 47 13.93 -25.18 22.37
N GLY A 48 14.37 -23.98 22.73
CA GLY A 48 15.23 -23.66 23.90
C GLY A 48 14.46 -23.58 25.23
N GLY A 49 13.30 -22.92 25.22
CA GLY A 49 12.44 -22.80 26.39
C GLY A 49 12.49 -21.39 26.98
N SER A 50 12.87 -21.25 28.25
CA SER A 50 13.21 -19.96 28.83
C SER A 50 14.68 -19.98 29.22
N GLY A 51 15.37 -18.85 29.17
CA GLY A 51 16.80 -18.82 29.46
C GLY A 51 17.53 -17.87 28.52
N HIS A 52 18.83 -18.07 28.38
CA HIS A 52 19.64 -17.39 27.37
C HIS A 52 20.24 -18.50 26.51
N ASP A 53 19.47 -18.96 25.55
CA ASP A 53 19.75 -20.18 24.84
C ASP A 53 20.67 -19.93 23.64
N THR A 54 21.46 -20.92 23.28
CA THR A 54 22.29 -20.90 22.07
C THR A 54 21.87 -22.08 21.19
N ILE A 55 21.26 -21.80 20.04
CA ILE A 55 20.68 -22.80 19.16
C ILE A 55 21.30 -22.68 17.77
N THR A 56 21.86 -23.78 17.26
CA THR A 56 22.35 -23.90 15.88
C THR A 56 21.57 -24.99 15.15
N GLY A 57 20.91 -24.63 14.05
CA GLY A 57 20.13 -25.54 13.19
C GLY A 57 21.01 -26.54 12.46
N GLY A 58 21.96 -26.03 11.67
CA GLY A 58 22.90 -26.84 10.91
C GLY A 58 22.69 -26.71 9.41
N ALA A 59 22.45 -27.82 8.72
CA ALA A 59 22.14 -27.81 7.30
C ALA A 59 20.80 -28.49 7.05
N GLY A 60 19.96 -27.88 6.23
CA GLY A 60 18.57 -28.27 6.02
C GLY A 60 17.63 -27.14 6.41
N ASP A 61 16.34 -27.31 6.16
CA ASP A 61 15.34 -26.30 6.49
C ASP A 61 14.92 -26.49 7.95
N ASP A 62 15.43 -25.65 8.85
CA ASP A 62 15.25 -25.80 10.29
C ASP A 62 14.16 -24.88 10.84
N THR A 63 13.46 -25.32 11.88
CA THR A 63 12.56 -24.49 12.70
C THR A 63 13.16 -24.31 14.08
N ILE A 64 13.42 -23.06 14.45
CA ILE A 64 14.13 -22.69 15.68
C ILE A 64 13.26 -21.75 16.51
N THR A 65 13.07 -22.09 17.78
CA THR A 65 12.40 -21.26 18.78
C THR A 65 13.35 -21.11 19.98
N GLY A 66 13.84 -19.90 20.22
CA GLY A 66 14.60 -19.61 21.45
C GLY A 66 13.66 -19.69 22.66
N GLY A 67 12.63 -18.85 22.62
CA GLY A 67 11.59 -18.74 23.62
C GLY A 67 11.82 -17.47 24.44
N ALA A 68 11.72 -17.54 25.77
CA ALA A 68 11.84 -16.34 26.59
C ALA A 68 13.28 -16.09 27.06
N GLY A 69 13.77 -14.87 26.81
CA GLY A 69 15.07 -14.37 27.27
C GLY A 69 15.98 -14.05 26.10
N ASN A 70 17.25 -13.73 26.37
CA ASN A 70 18.20 -13.25 25.37
C ASN A 70 18.86 -14.44 24.67
N ASP A 71 18.38 -14.79 23.49
CA ASP A 71 18.77 -16.00 22.78
C ASP A 71 19.74 -15.73 21.62
N SER A 72 20.56 -16.74 21.30
CA SER A 72 21.45 -16.75 20.13
C SER A 72 21.06 -17.86 19.17
N LEU A 73 20.46 -17.46 18.04
CA LEU A 73 19.85 -18.36 17.08
C LEU A 73 20.59 -18.30 15.74
N VAL A 74 21.06 -19.45 15.26
CA VAL A 74 21.74 -19.59 13.97
C VAL A 74 21.07 -20.68 13.15
N GLY A 75 20.54 -20.34 11.98
CA GLY A 75 19.91 -21.29 11.05
C GLY A 75 20.97 -22.19 10.40
N GLY A 76 21.85 -21.57 9.61
CA GLY A 76 22.91 -22.26 8.89
C GLY A 76 22.59 -22.34 7.40
N ASN A 77 22.71 -23.52 6.79
CA ASN A 77 22.37 -23.68 5.37
C ASN A 77 20.94 -24.19 5.22
N GLY A 78 20.14 -23.61 4.32
CA GLY A 78 18.76 -24.03 4.08
C GLY A 78 17.79 -22.86 4.28
N ALA A 79 16.51 -23.07 4.01
CA ALA A 79 15.48 -22.09 4.30
C ALA A 79 15.00 -22.27 5.75
N ASN A 80 15.52 -21.45 6.67
CA ASN A 80 15.24 -21.60 8.09
C ASN A 80 14.08 -20.72 8.55
N ARG A 81 13.39 -21.16 9.60
CA ARG A 81 12.30 -20.45 10.26
C ARG A 81 12.65 -20.20 11.71
N PHE A 82 12.68 -18.94 12.10
CA PHE A 82 12.79 -18.50 13.48
C PHE A 82 11.42 -18.09 14.00
N GLU A 83 10.88 -18.84 14.96
CA GLU A 83 9.54 -18.61 15.49
C GLU A 83 9.59 -17.90 16.84
N PHE A 84 8.83 -16.82 16.95
CA PHE A 84 8.69 -16.01 18.16
C PHE A 84 7.22 -15.86 18.55
N GLY A 85 6.92 -16.18 19.81
CA GLY A 85 5.65 -15.90 20.46
C GLY A 85 5.58 -14.48 21.03
N ALA A 86 4.57 -14.25 21.87
CA ALA A 86 4.32 -12.95 22.47
C ALA A 86 5.46 -12.52 23.40
N GLY A 87 6.13 -11.41 23.08
CA GLY A 87 7.21 -10.84 23.90
C GLY A 87 8.53 -11.61 23.84
N GLU A 88 8.66 -12.59 22.94
CA GLU A 88 9.87 -13.40 22.78
C GLU A 88 10.87 -12.74 21.81
N PHE A 89 10.44 -11.84 20.93
CA PHE A 89 11.34 -11.13 20.01
C PHE A 89 11.84 -9.83 20.63
N ILE A 90 13.05 -9.85 21.18
CA ILE A 90 13.64 -8.71 21.88
C ILE A 90 14.93 -8.21 21.20
N ALA A 91 15.35 -7.00 21.56
CA ALA A 91 16.53 -6.36 20.98
C ALA A 91 17.83 -7.11 21.27
N ASP A 92 17.91 -7.78 22.42
CA ASP A 92 19.10 -8.50 22.87
C ASP A 92 19.26 -9.87 22.18
N ASP A 93 18.23 -10.40 21.51
CA ASP A 93 18.37 -11.63 20.74
C ASP A 93 19.28 -11.43 19.55
N THR A 94 20.10 -12.44 19.26
CA THR A 94 20.84 -12.52 18.00
C THR A 94 20.18 -13.56 17.10
N VAL A 95 19.92 -13.20 15.84
CA VAL A 95 19.42 -14.15 14.83
C VAL A 95 20.29 -14.02 13.58
N THR A 96 20.80 -15.14 13.11
CA THR A 96 21.51 -15.24 11.83
C THR A 96 20.85 -16.34 11.01
N GLY A 97 20.22 -15.99 9.88
CA GLY A 97 19.61 -16.99 9.00
C GLY A 97 20.65 -17.91 8.38
N GLY A 98 21.58 -17.32 7.63
CA GLY A 98 22.69 -18.03 7.01
C GLY A 98 22.55 -18.01 5.49
N THR A 99 22.61 -19.17 4.83
CA THR A 99 22.40 -19.24 3.38
C THR A 99 21.05 -19.87 3.09
N GLY A 100 20.25 -19.24 2.24
CA GLY A 100 18.93 -19.72 1.89
C GLY A 100 17.96 -18.56 1.86
N THR A 101 16.68 -18.85 2.05
CA THR A 101 15.66 -17.84 2.30
C THR A 101 15.15 -18.07 3.71
N ASP A 102 15.62 -17.25 4.62
CA ASP A 102 15.40 -17.35 6.05
C ASP A 102 14.29 -16.40 6.48
N MET A 103 13.45 -16.86 7.41
CA MET A 103 12.22 -16.19 7.80
C MET A 103 12.11 -16.05 9.31
N ILE A 104 11.68 -14.87 9.76
CA ILE A 104 11.12 -14.68 11.09
C ILE A 104 9.61 -14.84 11.02
N LEU A 105 9.05 -15.76 11.80
CA LEU A 105 7.62 -15.91 12.00
C LEU A 105 7.25 -15.44 13.41
N PHE A 106 6.26 -14.56 13.46
CA PHE A 106 5.52 -14.27 14.68
C PHE A 106 4.27 -15.15 14.78
N SER A 107 4.17 -15.96 15.84
CA SER A 107 3.03 -16.85 16.07
C SER A 107 1.95 -16.26 16.97
N ALA A 108 2.23 -15.13 17.62
CA ALA A 108 1.29 -14.40 18.44
C ALA A 108 0.74 -13.16 17.71
N ASP A 109 -0.52 -12.85 17.98
CA ASP A 109 -1.22 -11.67 17.47
C ASP A 109 -0.68 -10.36 18.07
N ALA A 110 -0.95 -9.25 17.39
CA ALA A 110 -0.70 -7.88 17.86
C ALA A 110 0.77 -7.56 18.17
N GLN A 111 1.65 -7.89 17.22
CA GLN A 111 3.06 -7.56 17.29
C GLN A 111 3.31 -6.06 17.10
N THR A 112 4.29 -5.53 17.82
CA THR A 112 4.85 -4.20 17.56
C THR A 112 6.35 -4.35 17.30
N LEU A 113 6.72 -4.24 16.03
CA LEU A 113 8.10 -4.37 15.57
C LEU A 113 8.65 -3.00 15.22
N THR A 114 9.67 -2.57 15.97
CA THR A 114 10.39 -1.33 15.68
C THR A 114 11.76 -1.66 15.11
N ASP A 115 12.32 -0.78 14.27
CA ASP A 115 13.65 -0.94 13.67
C ASP A 115 14.76 -1.28 14.70
N ALA A 116 14.65 -0.79 15.93
CA ALA A 116 15.61 -1.08 17.01
C ALA A 116 15.73 -2.59 17.37
N LEU A 117 14.72 -3.42 17.05
CA LEU A 117 14.76 -4.86 17.31
C LEU A 117 15.66 -5.62 16.31
N PHE A 118 16.00 -4.99 15.18
CA PHE A 118 16.77 -5.60 14.10
C PHE A 118 18.29 -5.41 14.20
N VAL A 119 18.79 -4.67 15.21
CA VAL A 119 20.23 -4.37 15.39
C VAL A 119 21.11 -5.63 15.38
N ASN A 120 20.64 -6.71 16.00
CA ASN A 120 21.37 -7.96 16.18
C ASN A 120 20.86 -9.09 15.27
N LYS A 121 20.15 -8.74 14.19
CA LYS A 121 19.57 -9.69 13.24
C LYS A 121 20.34 -9.57 11.92
N THR A 122 20.62 -10.69 11.25
CA THR A 122 21.35 -10.69 9.97
C THR A 122 20.91 -11.84 9.09
N LEU A 123 20.99 -11.65 7.77
CA LEU A 123 20.67 -12.67 6.76
C LEU A 123 19.23 -13.18 6.93
N ILE A 124 18.26 -12.26 6.95
CA ILE A 124 16.83 -12.57 6.99
C ILE A 124 16.18 -12.00 5.72
N GLU A 125 15.38 -12.82 5.04
CA GLU A 125 14.75 -12.44 3.78
C GLU A 125 13.22 -12.29 3.92
N ALA A 126 12.63 -12.83 5.00
CA ALA A 126 11.19 -12.78 5.19
C ALA A 126 10.75 -12.51 6.64
N ILE A 127 9.65 -11.77 6.79
CA ILE A 127 8.89 -11.61 8.03
C ILE A 127 7.45 -12.06 7.75
N THR A 128 6.92 -12.93 8.60
CA THR A 128 5.50 -13.33 8.56
C THR A 128 4.84 -13.03 9.90
N LEU A 129 3.73 -12.30 9.84
CA LEU A 129 2.95 -11.86 10.98
C LEU A 129 1.77 -12.81 11.24
N ALA A 130 1.26 -12.81 12.47
CA ALA A 130 0.04 -13.54 12.84
C ALA A 130 -1.22 -12.73 12.50
N ASN A 131 -2.39 -13.24 12.88
CA ASN A 131 -3.70 -12.75 12.45
C ASN A 131 -4.21 -11.49 13.16
N GLY A 132 -3.56 -11.06 14.26
CA GLY A 132 -3.91 -9.82 14.96
C GLY A 132 -3.54 -8.56 14.18
N ALA A 133 -3.95 -7.39 14.68
CA ALA A 133 -3.51 -6.11 14.13
C ALA A 133 -2.05 -5.84 14.54
N ASN A 134 -1.11 -5.96 13.62
CA ASN A 134 0.31 -5.78 13.87
C ASN A 134 0.79 -4.39 13.41
N SER A 135 1.86 -3.90 14.04
CA SER A 135 2.53 -2.66 13.65
C SER A 135 4.02 -2.94 13.41
N VAL A 136 4.48 -2.68 12.19
CA VAL A 136 5.86 -2.90 11.76
C VAL A 136 6.43 -1.58 11.25
N THR A 137 7.54 -1.13 11.83
CA THR A 137 8.29 0.04 11.36
C THR A 137 9.74 -0.34 11.17
N LEU A 138 10.21 -0.26 9.93
CA LEU A 138 11.55 -0.69 9.52
C LEU A 138 12.38 0.50 9.05
N GLY A 139 13.70 0.39 9.20
CA GLY A 139 14.65 1.42 8.82
C GLY A 139 16.05 0.86 8.60
N THR A 140 17.07 1.62 9.00
CA THR A 140 18.46 1.29 8.68
C THR A 140 18.97 0.02 9.34
N ASN A 141 18.46 -0.34 10.52
CA ASN A 141 18.87 -1.57 11.18
C ASN A 141 18.28 -2.79 10.46
N ALA A 142 16.99 -2.73 10.11
CA ALA A 142 16.35 -3.74 9.29
C ALA A 142 17.05 -3.90 7.94
N ALA A 143 17.36 -2.80 7.24
CA ALA A 143 18.10 -2.84 5.96
C ALA A 143 19.52 -3.43 6.09
N SER A 144 20.13 -3.39 7.28
CA SER A 144 21.43 -4.06 7.52
C SER A 144 21.27 -5.55 7.85
N ALA A 145 20.08 -5.93 8.33
CA ALA A 145 19.71 -7.29 8.68
C ALA A 145 19.22 -8.10 7.47
N THR A 146 18.68 -7.41 6.46
CA THR A 146 17.93 -8.03 5.35
C THR A 146 18.60 -7.82 4.00
N SER A 147 18.16 -8.60 3.01
CA SER A 147 18.51 -8.39 1.60
C SER A 147 17.32 -8.81 0.75
N SER A 148 16.59 -7.84 0.18
CA SER A 148 15.32 -8.07 -0.54
C SER A 148 14.22 -8.65 0.37
N LEU A 149 13.76 -7.83 1.32
CA LEU A 149 12.80 -8.22 2.35
C LEU A 149 11.39 -8.47 1.80
N THR A 150 10.81 -9.61 2.17
CA THR A 150 9.38 -9.91 2.02
C THR A 150 8.66 -9.83 3.36
N ILE A 151 7.53 -9.12 3.41
CA ILE A 151 6.67 -9.01 4.59
C ILE A 151 5.31 -9.59 4.23
N THR A 152 4.81 -10.52 5.04
CA THR A 152 3.49 -11.13 4.88
C THR A 152 2.66 -10.90 6.14
N GLY A 153 1.59 -10.14 5.99
CA GLY A 153 0.57 -9.88 7.00
C GLY A 153 -0.40 -11.04 7.17
N GLY A 154 -1.25 -10.91 8.19
CA GLY A 154 -2.23 -11.92 8.58
C GLY A 154 -3.65 -11.58 8.10
N SER A 155 -4.64 -11.92 8.92
CA SER A 155 -6.03 -11.51 8.71
C SER A 155 -6.44 -10.24 9.49
N GLY A 156 -5.49 -9.59 10.14
CA GLY A 156 -5.72 -8.43 10.99
C GLY A 156 -5.41 -7.15 10.26
N ASN A 157 -5.85 -6.02 10.80
CA ASN A 157 -5.52 -4.72 10.23
C ASN A 157 -4.05 -4.39 10.52
N ASP A 158 -3.17 -4.69 9.58
CA ASP A 158 -1.73 -4.52 9.74
C ASP A 158 -1.28 -3.13 9.28
N THR A 159 -0.34 -2.54 10.02
CA THR A 159 0.37 -1.33 9.61
C THR A 159 1.83 -1.69 9.37
N VAL A 160 2.30 -1.54 8.12
CA VAL A 160 3.69 -1.78 7.73
C VAL A 160 4.26 -0.47 7.17
N ASN A 161 5.31 0.04 7.80
CA ASN A 161 6.04 1.22 7.34
C ASN A 161 7.49 0.86 7.03
N ALA A 162 7.81 0.82 5.74
CA ALA A 162 9.14 0.57 5.20
C ALA A 162 9.79 1.82 4.59
N ALA A 163 9.25 3.03 4.81
CA ALA A 163 9.70 4.27 4.16
C ALA A 163 11.18 4.60 4.41
N ALA A 164 11.73 4.12 5.52
CA ALA A 164 13.13 4.31 5.90
C ALA A 164 14.06 3.14 5.51
N LEU A 165 13.56 2.11 4.82
CA LEU A 165 14.40 1.07 4.22
C LEU A 165 15.18 1.65 3.03
N GLY A 166 16.44 1.23 2.91
CA GLY A 166 17.31 1.63 1.79
C GLY A 166 17.20 0.73 0.55
N GLU A 167 16.31 -0.25 0.59
CA GLU A 167 16.18 -1.34 -0.37
C GLU A 167 14.72 -1.60 -0.71
N ALA A 168 14.49 -2.21 -1.87
CA ALA A 168 13.16 -2.59 -2.31
C ALA A 168 12.54 -3.65 -1.38
N VAL A 169 11.24 -3.53 -1.15
CA VAL A 169 10.46 -4.41 -0.28
C VAL A 169 9.29 -5.02 -1.05
N THR A 170 9.01 -6.29 -0.74
CA THR A 170 7.76 -6.95 -1.14
C THR A 170 6.84 -7.05 0.07
N ILE A 171 5.63 -6.50 -0.01
CA ILE A 171 4.65 -6.49 1.08
C ILE A 171 3.35 -7.14 0.60
N SER A 172 2.83 -8.09 1.38
CA SER A 172 1.47 -8.61 1.23
C SER A 172 0.71 -8.36 2.53
N GLY A 173 -0.33 -7.52 2.49
CA GLY A 173 -1.13 -7.16 3.66
C GLY A 173 -2.00 -8.31 4.18
N GLY A 174 -2.52 -9.15 3.29
CA GLY A 174 -3.32 -10.31 3.66
C GLY A 174 -4.81 -9.97 3.64
N ALA A 175 -5.51 -10.19 4.75
CA ALA A 175 -6.89 -9.71 4.91
C ALA A 175 -6.96 -8.64 6.00
N GLY A 176 -8.06 -7.89 6.06
CA GLY A 176 -8.20 -6.78 7.00
C GLY A 176 -7.88 -5.45 6.32
N ASP A 177 -8.20 -4.35 6.99
CA ASP A 177 -7.97 -3.01 6.42
C ASP A 177 -6.52 -2.59 6.72
N ASN A 178 -5.60 -2.77 5.78
CA ASN A 178 -4.16 -2.58 6.01
C ASN A 178 -3.69 -1.18 5.64
N VAL A 179 -2.61 -0.74 6.28
CA VAL A 179 -1.86 0.48 5.91
C VAL A 179 -0.44 0.08 5.56
N LEU A 180 -0.10 0.12 4.28
CA LEU A 180 1.14 -0.41 3.75
C LEU A 180 1.94 0.71 3.08
N THR A 181 3.15 0.95 3.56
CA THR A 181 4.07 1.93 3.00
C THR A 181 5.37 1.25 2.60
N GLY A 182 5.72 1.36 1.32
CA GLY A 182 6.99 0.94 0.74
C GLY A 182 8.16 1.85 1.13
N SER A 183 9.28 1.66 0.44
CA SER A 183 10.54 2.38 0.57
C SER A 183 10.62 3.53 -0.45
N ASN A 184 11.84 3.94 -0.83
CA ASN A 184 12.06 4.88 -1.95
C ASN A 184 12.67 4.16 -3.17
N GLN A 185 12.47 2.85 -3.26
CA GLN A 185 12.99 1.98 -4.31
C GLN A 185 11.80 1.35 -5.06
N ALA A 186 12.07 0.57 -6.11
CA ALA A 186 11.00 -0.10 -6.85
C ALA A 186 10.38 -1.25 -6.02
N ASP A 187 9.25 -0.97 -5.39
CA ASP A 187 8.59 -1.87 -4.44
C ASP A 187 7.48 -2.71 -5.07
N SER A 188 7.10 -3.78 -4.39
CA SER A 188 5.93 -4.59 -4.75
C SER A 188 5.00 -4.74 -3.57
N ILE A 189 3.81 -4.13 -3.64
CA ILE A 189 2.86 -4.09 -2.52
C ILE A 189 1.51 -4.63 -2.99
N THR A 190 0.98 -5.61 -2.26
CA THR A 190 -0.37 -6.13 -2.43
C THR A 190 -1.14 -5.94 -1.12
N GLY A 191 -2.26 -5.19 -1.15
CA GLY A 191 -3.17 -5.01 -0.03
C GLY A 191 -3.81 -6.34 0.38
N GLY A 192 -4.62 -6.88 -0.52
CA GLY A 192 -5.22 -8.20 -0.39
C GLY A 192 -6.74 -8.13 -0.33
N ALA A 193 -7.33 -8.48 0.81
CA ALA A 193 -8.78 -8.39 1.00
C ALA A 193 -9.12 -7.28 2.00
N ASN A 194 -10.28 -6.64 1.78
CA ASN A 194 -10.79 -5.50 2.53
C ASN A 194 -10.17 -4.17 2.10
N ALA A 195 -10.42 -3.08 2.83
CA ALA A 195 -10.08 -1.75 2.37
C ALA A 195 -8.64 -1.41 2.76
N ASP A 196 -7.73 -1.44 1.79
CA ASP A 196 -6.31 -1.18 2.05
C ASP A 196 -5.91 0.26 1.66
N THR A 197 -4.99 0.84 2.43
CA THR A 197 -4.28 2.07 2.09
C THR A 197 -2.83 1.73 1.74
N ILE A 198 -2.42 2.06 0.52
CA ILE A 198 -1.12 1.68 -0.04
C ILE A 198 -0.36 2.93 -0.47
N THR A 199 0.89 3.05 -0.03
CA THR A 199 1.85 4.07 -0.47
C THR A 199 3.08 3.34 -0.99
N GLY A 200 3.40 3.49 -2.28
CA GLY A 200 4.64 2.96 -2.85
C GLY A 200 5.86 3.70 -2.34
N GLY A 201 5.81 5.04 -2.41
CA GLY A 201 6.92 5.93 -2.13
C GLY A 201 7.47 6.48 -3.45
N ALA A 202 8.76 6.82 -3.46
CA ALA A 202 9.45 7.07 -4.72
C ALA A 202 9.93 5.74 -5.33
N GLY A 203 10.09 5.69 -6.65
CA GLY A 203 10.47 4.45 -7.33
C GLY A 203 9.54 4.16 -8.48
N ASN A 204 9.73 3.03 -9.16
CA ASN A 204 8.75 2.51 -10.10
C ASN A 204 8.06 1.33 -9.42
N ASP A 205 6.92 1.57 -8.81
CA ASP A 205 6.31 0.61 -7.89
C ASP A 205 5.28 -0.29 -8.57
N GLN A 206 5.03 -1.45 -7.99
CA GLN A 206 3.92 -2.33 -8.35
C GLN A 206 2.93 -2.41 -7.18
N LEU A 207 1.79 -1.73 -7.31
CA LEU A 207 0.79 -1.59 -6.26
C LEU A 207 -0.50 -2.31 -6.69
N VAL A 208 -0.96 -3.25 -5.86
CA VAL A 208 -2.19 -4.01 -6.09
C VAL A 208 -3.10 -3.88 -4.87
N GLY A 209 -4.33 -3.40 -5.05
CA GLY A 209 -5.31 -3.26 -3.98
C GLY A 209 -5.90 -4.61 -3.60
N GLY A 210 -6.54 -5.27 -4.57
CA GLY A 210 -7.15 -6.59 -4.40
C GLY A 210 -8.67 -6.50 -4.30
N ASN A 211 -9.28 -7.01 -3.24
CA ASN A 211 -10.72 -6.91 -3.03
C ASN A 211 -11.04 -5.84 -2.00
N GLY A 212 -12.02 -4.98 -2.25
CA GLY A 212 -12.41 -3.93 -1.32
C GLY A 212 -12.21 -2.55 -1.94
N THR A 213 -12.56 -1.51 -1.20
CA THR A 213 -12.31 -0.13 -1.63
C THR A 213 -10.92 0.27 -1.17
N ASN A 214 -9.96 0.34 -2.09
CA ASN A 214 -8.58 0.62 -1.78
C ASN A 214 -8.21 2.08 -2.08
N ILE A 215 -7.21 2.58 -1.36
CA ILE A 215 -6.65 3.91 -1.54
C ILE A 215 -5.17 3.78 -1.88
N PHE A 216 -4.77 4.29 -3.04
CA PHE A 216 -3.37 4.44 -3.43
C PHE A 216 -2.94 5.88 -3.20
N GLN A 217 -2.06 6.10 -2.23
CA GLN A 217 -1.58 7.43 -1.85
C GLN A 217 -0.30 7.77 -2.59
N PHE A 218 -0.29 8.97 -3.18
CA PHE A 218 0.88 9.54 -3.81
C PHE A 218 1.16 10.94 -3.26
N GLY A 219 2.37 11.14 -2.77
CA GLY A 219 2.95 12.43 -2.44
C GLY A 219 3.50 13.15 -3.67
N GLY A 220 4.29 14.19 -3.43
CA GLY A 220 4.85 15.02 -4.48
C GLY A 220 5.88 14.28 -5.31
N SER A 221 5.68 14.21 -6.63
CA SER A 221 6.54 13.49 -7.59
C SER A 221 6.54 11.96 -7.46
N GLU A 222 5.65 11.39 -6.65
CA GLU A 222 5.54 9.93 -6.47
C GLU A 222 4.63 9.30 -7.53
N PHE A 223 3.64 10.02 -8.06
CA PHE A 223 2.79 9.50 -9.13
C PHE A 223 3.49 9.63 -10.49
N ILE A 224 4.13 8.57 -10.95
CA ILE A 224 4.86 8.57 -12.22
C ILE A 224 4.34 7.51 -13.19
N ALA A 225 4.70 7.64 -14.47
CA ALA A 225 4.34 6.65 -15.50
C ALA A 225 5.02 5.28 -15.30
N GLY A 226 6.08 5.24 -14.48
CA GLY A 226 6.79 4.01 -14.14
C GLY A 226 6.02 3.09 -13.19
N ASP A 227 5.08 3.64 -12.40
CA ASP A 227 4.31 2.86 -11.45
C ASP A 227 3.24 2.04 -12.14
N THR A 228 3.03 0.82 -11.66
CA THR A 228 1.88 -0.01 -11.98
C THR A 228 0.90 0.03 -10.81
N VAL A 229 -0.35 0.38 -11.09
CA VAL A 229 -1.44 0.35 -10.10
C VAL A 229 -2.56 -0.52 -10.62
N THR A 230 -3.01 -1.47 -9.82
CA THR A 230 -4.19 -2.27 -10.07
C THR A 230 -5.10 -2.21 -8.85
N GLY A 231 -6.23 -1.52 -8.93
CA GLY A 231 -7.17 -1.42 -7.81
C GLY A 231 -7.79 -2.78 -7.46
N GLY A 232 -8.44 -3.39 -8.43
CA GLY A 232 -8.99 -4.75 -8.30
C GLY A 232 -10.51 -4.74 -8.32
N THR A 233 -11.15 -5.31 -7.29
CA THR A 233 -12.62 -5.27 -7.15
C THR A 233 -13.01 -4.32 -6.06
N GLY A 234 -14.03 -3.50 -6.31
CA GLY A 234 -14.46 -2.46 -5.37
C GLY A 234 -14.48 -1.13 -6.08
N THR A 235 -14.44 -0.05 -5.31
CA THR A 235 -14.22 1.31 -5.83
C THR A 235 -12.87 1.74 -5.31
N ASP A 236 -11.89 1.84 -6.20
CA ASP A 236 -10.50 2.11 -5.87
C ASP A 236 -10.14 3.55 -6.19
N THR A 237 -9.35 4.18 -5.31
CA THR A 237 -9.07 5.62 -5.34
C THR A 237 -7.57 5.89 -5.45
N ILE A 238 -7.18 6.71 -6.43
CA ILE A 238 -5.89 7.41 -6.39
C ILE A 238 -6.09 8.68 -5.53
N LEU A 239 -5.34 8.78 -4.44
CA LEU A 239 -5.36 9.92 -3.53
C LEU A 239 -4.03 10.67 -3.60
N PHE A 240 -4.08 11.90 -4.08
CA PHE A 240 -2.94 12.82 -3.99
C PHE A 240 -2.89 13.45 -2.60
N THR A 241 -1.72 13.45 -1.99
CA THR A 241 -1.52 13.94 -0.61
C THR A 241 -0.67 15.20 -0.53
N ALA A 242 0.06 15.53 -1.59
CA ALA A 242 0.84 16.76 -1.69
C ALA A 242 0.05 17.84 -2.43
N ASP A 243 0.11 19.08 -1.93
CA ASP A 243 -0.54 20.21 -2.58
C ASP A 243 0.10 20.52 -3.96
N ALA A 244 -0.67 21.18 -4.82
CA ALA A 244 -0.22 21.74 -6.09
C ALA A 244 0.43 20.73 -7.05
N GLN A 245 -0.29 19.66 -7.35
CA GLN A 245 0.16 18.63 -8.31
C GLN A 245 -0.14 19.02 -9.76
N THR A 246 0.71 18.55 -10.67
CA THR A 246 0.42 18.54 -12.10
C THR A 246 0.51 17.10 -12.59
N VAL A 247 -0.60 16.57 -13.06
CA VAL A 247 -0.76 15.18 -13.50
C VAL A 247 -1.24 15.19 -14.94
N ALA A 248 -0.47 14.63 -15.86
CA ALA A 248 -0.87 14.48 -17.25
C ALA A 248 -1.45 13.08 -17.50
N ASP A 249 -2.05 12.90 -18.68
CA ASP A 249 -2.60 11.60 -19.06
C ASP A 249 -1.49 10.54 -19.22
N ALA A 250 -0.26 10.96 -19.51
CA ALA A 250 0.87 10.05 -19.67
C ALA A 250 1.19 9.26 -18.40
N GLU A 251 0.99 9.85 -17.22
CA GLU A 251 1.22 9.18 -15.95
C GLU A 251 0.24 8.03 -15.73
N PHE A 252 -0.93 7.99 -16.38
CA PHE A 252 -1.90 6.88 -16.24
C PHE A 252 -1.53 5.61 -17.05
N ALA A 253 -0.42 5.60 -17.81
CA ALA A 253 -0.10 4.56 -18.79
C ALA A 253 0.06 3.11 -18.27
N ASN A 254 0.03 2.87 -16.95
CA ASN A 254 0.12 1.54 -16.33
C ASN A 254 -0.85 1.39 -15.14
N LYS A 255 -1.93 2.17 -15.13
CA LYS A 255 -2.92 2.18 -14.06
C LYS A 255 -4.14 1.41 -14.59
N THR A 256 -4.80 0.63 -13.74
CA THR A 256 -5.93 -0.24 -14.13
C THR A 256 -6.88 -0.43 -12.96
N LEU A 257 -8.18 -0.55 -13.27
CA LEU A 257 -9.23 -0.81 -12.27
C LEU A 257 -9.20 0.23 -11.14
N VAL A 258 -9.19 1.52 -11.49
CA VAL A 258 -9.33 2.63 -10.53
C VAL A 258 -10.55 3.43 -10.92
N GLU A 259 -11.44 3.73 -9.98
CA GLU A 259 -12.72 4.38 -10.28
C GLU A 259 -12.77 5.82 -9.75
N ALA A 260 -11.84 6.21 -8.88
CA ALA A 260 -11.82 7.53 -8.28
C ALA A 260 -10.43 8.17 -8.24
N ILE A 261 -10.43 9.50 -8.39
CA ILE A 261 -9.27 10.36 -8.16
C ILE A 261 -9.67 11.42 -7.14
N THR A 262 -8.86 11.60 -6.10
CA THR A 262 -9.01 12.69 -5.14
C THR A 262 -7.76 13.55 -5.15
N LEU A 263 -7.92 14.84 -5.44
CA LEU A 263 -6.84 15.82 -5.42
C LEU A 263 -6.61 16.35 -4.00
N ALA A 264 -5.37 16.74 -3.72
CA ALA A 264 -5.02 17.41 -2.47
C ALA A 264 -5.49 18.87 -2.47
N ASN A 265 -5.09 19.66 -1.47
CA ASN A 265 -5.36 21.10 -1.49
C ASN A 265 -4.40 21.83 -2.46
N GLY A 266 -4.51 23.16 -2.49
CA GLY A 266 -3.72 23.99 -3.39
C GLY A 266 -4.19 23.92 -4.84
N THR A 267 -3.43 24.54 -5.73
CA THR A 267 -3.79 24.65 -7.15
C THR A 267 -3.32 23.42 -7.91
N ASN A 268 -4.21 22.47 -8.20
CA ASN A 268 -3.85 21.26 -8.94
C ASN A 268 -4.21 21.37 -10.42
N SER A 269 -3.50 20.62 -11.26
CA SER A 269 -3.81 20.46 -12.68
C SER A 269 -3.84 18.98 -13.03
N LEU A 270 -5.01 18.49 -13.44
CA LEU A 270 -5.26 17.11 -13.84
C LEU A 270 -5.72 17.09 -15.30
N THR A 271 -4.98 16.39 -16.15
CA THR A 271 -5.38 16.13 -17.55
C THR A 271 -5.68 14.65 -17.72
N LEU A 272 -6.87 14.34 -18.21
CA LEU A 272 -7.37 12.98 -18.43
C LEU A 272 -7.61 12.74 -19.92
N GLY A 273 -7.16 11.58 -20.40
CA GLY A 273 -7.24 11.20 -21.80
C GLY A 273 -7.41 9.70 -21.99
N SER A 274 -6.79 9.16 -23.03
CA SER A 274 -6.95 7.75 -23.40
C SER A 274 -6.32 6.79 -22.40
N ASN A 275 -5.24 7.20 -21.73
CA ASN A 275 -4.62 6.34 -20.71
C ASN A 275 -5.49 6.30 -19.45
N ALA A 276 -6.01 7.46 -19.01
CA ALA A 276 -6.98 7.52 -17.93
C ALA A 276 -8.21 6.65 -18.25
N ALA A 277 -8.82 6.79 -19.44
CA ALA A 277 -9.96 5.98 -19.86
C ALA A 277 -9.66 4.47 -19.95
N SER A 278 -8.40 4.07 -20.10
CA SER A 278 -8.00 2.66 -20.06
C SER A 278 -7.76 2.16 -18.63
N ALA A 279 -7.46 3.08 -17.72
CA ALA A 279 -7.24 2.81 -16.31
C ALA A 279 -8.55 2.72 -15.51
N THR A 280 -9.59 3.41 -15.98
CA THR A 280 -10.81 3.68 -15.22
C THR A 280 -12.06 3.08 -15.88
N ALA A 281 -13.14 2.98 -15.10
CA ALA A 281 -14.49 2.74 -15.60
C ALA A 281 -15.47 3.53 -14.75
N SER A 282 -16.19 4.50 -15.35
CA SER A 282 -17.07 5.43 -14.62
C SER A 282 -16.31 6.30 -13.61
N LEU A 283 -15.32 7.05 -14.12
CA LEU A 283 -14.41 7.86 -13.32
C LEU A 283 -15.12 8.96 -12.52
N THR A 284 -14.83 9.01 -11.22
CA THR A 284 -15.15 10.14 -10.34
C THR A 284 -13.89 10.93 -9.97
N VAL A 285 -13.91 12.25 -10.14
CA VAL A 285 -12.83 13.14 -9.73
C VAL A 285 -13.36 14.09 -8.65
N THR A 286 -12.67 14.13 -7.51
CA THR A 286 -12.97 15.06 -6.42
C THR A 286 -11.79 16.02 -6.24
N GLY A 287 -12.05 17.31 -6.44
CA GLY A 287 -11.13 18.41 -6.18
C GLY A 287 -10.97 18.72 -4.69
N GLY A 288 -9.98 19.53 -4.38
CA GLY A 288 -9.64 19.95 -3.03
C GLY A 288 -10.24 21.30 -2.63
N THR A 289 -9.53 22.03 -1.75
CA THR A 289 -9.93 23.39 -1.36
C THR A 289 -9.27 24.50 -2.16
N GLY A 290 -8.36 24.18 -3.09
CA GLY A 290 -7.67 25.16 -3.92
C GLY A 290 -8.18 25.16 -5.35
N ASP A 291 -7.76 26.15 -6.13
CA ASP A 291 -8.20 26.34 -7.51
C ASP A 291 -7.71 25.19 -8.40
N ASP A 292 -8.60 24.26 -8.73
CA ASP A 292 -8.24 23.07 -9.50
C ASP A 292 -8.55 23.25 -10.99
N THR A 293 -7.65 22.78 -11.86
CA THR A 293 -7.90 22.63 -13.29
C THR A 293 -8.05 21.16 -13.62
N ILE A 294 -9.25 20.71 -13.94
CA ILE A 294 -9.55 19.33 -14.32
C ILE A 294 -10.00 19.32 -15.77
N ASN A 295 -9.20 18.70 -16.64
CA ASN A 295 -9.47 18.63 -18.08
C ASN A 295 -9.67 17.18 -18.52
N ALA A 296 -10.93 16.80 -18.75
CA ALA A 296 -11.34 15.50 -19.28
C ALA A 296 -11.76 15.53 -20.75
N SER A 297 -11.45 16.60 -21.50
CA SER A 297 -11.89 16.76 -22.91
C SER A 297 -11.43 15.65 -23.85
N ALA A 298 -10.35 14.95 -23.49
CA ALA A 298 -9.81 13.81 -24.22
C ALA A 298 -10.20 12.45 -23.62
N LEU A 299 -10.99 12.43 -22.54
CA LEU A 299 -11.50 11.21 -21.91
C LEU A 299 -12.53 10.56 -22.85
N GLY A 300 -12.39 9.27 -23.09
CA GLY A 300 -13.27 8.50 -23.99
C GLY A 300 -14.58 8.04 -23.37
N GLU A 301 -14.80 8.33 -22.09
CA GLU A 301 -15.92 7.88 -21.27
C GLU A 301 -16.50 9.05 -20.45
N ALA A 302 -17.70 8.84 -19.92
CA ALA A 302 -18.34 9.82 -19.05
C ALA A 302 -17.59 9.97 -17.73
N VAL A 303 -17.56 11.19 -17.19
CA VAL A 303 -16.89 11.54 -15.93
C VAL A 303 -17.85 12.24 -14.96
N THR A 304 -17.69 11.94 -13.68
CA THR A 304 -18.27 12.75 -12.59
C THR A 304 -17.17 13.61 -11.98
N ILE A 305 -17.34 14.93 -11.97
CA ILE A 305 -16.38 15.89 -11.42
C ILE A 305 -17.05 16.69 -10.31
N SER A 306 -16.41 16.78 -9.15
CA SER A 306 -16.75 17.72 -8.07
C SER A 306 -15.56 18.63 -7.83
N GLY A 307 -15.64 19.91 -8.21
CA GLY A 307 -14.53 20.88 -8.12
C GLY A 307 -14.10 21.23 -6.70
N GLY A 308 -15.00 21.18 -5.74
CA GLY A 308 -14.68 21.39 -4.33
C GLY A 308 -14.86 22.84 -3.92
N ALA A 309 -13.84 23.47 -3.32
CA ALA A 309 -13.96 24.83 -2.80
C ALA A 309 -13.07 25.88 -3.49
N GLY A 310 -12.22 25.51 -4.44
CA GLY A 310 -11.47 26.48 -5.23
C GLY A 310 -12.35 27.21 -6.24
N ALA A 311 -11.80 28.22 -6.91
CA ALA A 311 -12.34 28.73 -8.16
C ALA A 311 -11.83 27.83 -9.30
N ASN A 312 -12.62 26.84 -9.71
CA ASN A 312 -12.14 25.72 -10.51
C ASN A 312 -12.36 25.94 -12.01
N LEU A 313 -11.48 25.33 -12.81
CA LEU A 313 -11.67 25.18 -14.26
C LEU A 313 -11.93 23.71 -14.57
N LEU A 314 -13.20 23.40 -14.84
CA LEU A 314 -13.68 22.04 -15.01
C LEU A 314 -14.09 21.82 -16.47
N THR A 315 -13.56 20.79 -17.10
CA THR A 315 -13.92 20.39 -18.46
C THR A 315 -14.24 18.90 -18.49
N GLY A 316 -15.46 18.57 -18.93
CA GLY A 316 -15.91 17.20 -19.18
C GLY A 316 -15.34 16.62 -20.48
N SER A 317 -15.87 15.47 -20.85
CA SER A 317 -15.55 14.65 -22.00
C SER A 317 -16.42 15.00 -23.21
N ASN A 318 -16.66 14.03 -24.11
CA ASN A 318 -17.67 14.14 -25.17
C ASN A 318 -18.85 13.17 -24.94
N GLN A 319 -19.04 12.74 -23.70
CA GLN A 319 -20.09 11.84 -23.25
C GLN A 319 -20.98 12.57 -22.25
N ALA A 320 -22.09 11.96 -21.84
CA ALA A 320 -22.97 12.55 -20.82
C ALA A 320 -22.29 12.59 -19.44
N ASP A 321 -21.79 13.75 -19.06
CA ASP A 321 -21.01 13.99 -17.85
C ASP A 321 -21.84 14.55 -16.70
N SER A 322 -21.30 14.49 -15.49
CA SER A 322 -21.87 15.18 -14.32
C SER A 322 -20.80 16.04 -13.67
N ILE A 323 -20.97 17.36 -13.70
CA ILE A 323 -19.97 18.31 -13.22
C ILE A 323 -20.62 19.23 -12.20
N THR A 324 -20.06 19.27 -11.00
CA THR A 324 -20.40 20.23 -9.95
C THR A 324 -19.18 21.11 -9.67
N GLY A 325 -19.32 22.43 -9.81
CA GLY A 325 -18.29 23.41 -9.46
C GLY A 325 -17.98 23.37 -7.97
N GLY A 326 -18.98 23.68 -7.16
CA GLY A 326 -18.90 23.60 -5.70
C GLY A 326 -19.16 24.95 -5.05
N VAL A 327 -18.17 25.48 -4.34
CA VAL A 327 -18.24 26.84 -3.79
C VAL A 327 -17.17 27.72 -4.42
N ASN A 328 -17.46 29.02 -4.50
CA ASN A 328 -16.72 30.06 -5.22
C ASN A 328 -16.98 30.01 -6.74
N ASP A 329 -16.34 30.95 -7.45
CA ASP A 329 -16.63 31.22 -8.86
C ASP A 329 -15.97 30.17 -9.75
N ASP A 330 -16.75 29.24 -10.30
CA ASP A 330 -16.26 28.15 -11.13
C ASP A 330 -16.44 28.41 -12.63
N THR A 331 -15.58 27.82 -13.46
CA THR A 331 -15.76 27.76 -14.92
C THR A 331 -15.96 26.31 -15.35
N ILE A 332 -17.12 26.03 -15.93
CA ILE A 332 -17.54 24.67 -16.31
C ILE A 332 -17.73 24.59 -17.82
N THR A 333 -17.16 23.56 -18.43
CA THR A 333 -17.40 23.17 -19.83
C THR A 333 -17.81 21.70 -19.83
N GLY A 334 -19.05 21.39 -20.20
CA GLY A 334 -19.51 19.99 -20.31
C GLY A 334 -18.80 19.27 -21.45
N GLY A 335 -18.84 19.88 -22.63
CA GLY A 335 -18.35 19.30 -23.87
C GLY A 335 -19.53 18.90 -24.74
N ALA A 336 -19.33 17.92 -25.62
CA ALA A 336 -20.48 17.29 -26.28
C ALA A 336 -21.09 16.27 -25.33
N GLY A 337 -22.40 16.06 -25.37
CA GLY A 337 -23.02 15.11 -24.44
C GLY A 337 -24.40 15.58 -24.06
N GLY A 338 -25.02 14.85 -23.14
CA GLY A 338 -26.19 15.35 -22.44
C GLY A 338 -25.80 15.54 -20.99
N ASP A 339 -25.15 16.66 -20.70
CA ASP A 339 -24.41 16.83 -19.45
C ASP A 339 -25.30 17.37 -18.33
N SER A 340 -24.90 17.10 -17.09
CA SER A 340 -25.48 17.69 -15.90
C SER A 340 -24.46 18.62 -15.25
N LEU A 341 -24.63 19.92 -15.50
CA LEU A 341 -23.73 20.98 -15.05
C LEU A 341 -24.38 21.75 -13.90
N ILE A 342 -23.71 21.77 -12.75
CA ILE A 342 -24.14 22.50 -11.55
C ILE A 342 -22.99 23.42 -11.14
N GLY A 343 -23.25 24.73 -11.07
CA GLY A 343 -22.28 25.73 -10.62
C GLY A 343 -22.07 25.61 -9.12
N GLY A 344 -23.11 25.96 -8.36
CA GLY A 344 -23.16 25.77 -6.92
C GLY A 344 -23.42 27.08 -6.21
N GLY A 345 -22.46 27.57 -5.43
CA GLY A 345 -22.52 28.91 -4.87
C GLY A 345 -21.29 29.72 -5.26
N GLY A 346 -21.46 30.99 -5.59
CA GLY A 346 -20.43 31.74 -6.32
C GLY A 346 -21.01 32.30 -7.61
N ILE A 347 -20.23 33.06 -8.37
CA ILE A 347 -20.62 33.51 -9.70
C ILE A 347 -19.98 32.58 -10.72
N ASP A 348 -20.76 31.68 -11.26
CA ASP A 348 -20.26 30.62 -12.13
C ASP A 348 -20.30 31.00 -13.60
N THR A 349 -19.45 30.38 -14.40
CA THR A 349 -19.40 30.54 -15.86
C THR A 349 -19.52 29.19 -16.56
N PHE A 350 -20.59 29.00 -17.32
CA PHE A 350 -20.80 27.83 -18.16
C PHE A 350 -20.40 28.17 -19.60
N ARG A 351 -19.44 27.42 -20.17
CA ARG A 351 -18.92 27.65 -21.51
C ARG A 351 -19.43 26.60 -22.48
N PHE A 352 -19.98 27.06 -23.60
CA PHE A 352 -20.46 26.21 -24.70
C PHE A 352 -19.81 26.64 -26.02
N ALA A 353 -19.60 25.71 -26.94
CA ALA A 353 -19.17 26.01 -28.30
C ALA A 353 -20.31 26.56 -29.16
N SER A 354 -21.56 26.19 -28.89
CA SER A 354 -22.74 26.65 -29.64
C SER A 354 -24.05 26.53 -28.84
N GLY A 355 -25.14 27.15 -29.32
CA GLY A 355 -26.48 26.95 -28.75
C GLY A 355 -26.94 25.50 -28.80
N ALA A 356 -26.64 24.79 -29.89
CA ALA A 356 -26.97 23.37 -30.02
C ALA A 356 -26.27 22.46 -28.99
N GLU A 357 -25.15 22.89 -28.40
CA GLU A 357 -24.50 22.17 -27.30
C GLU A 357 -25.23 22.40 -25.97
N LEU A 358 -25.64 23.65 -25.71
CA LEU A 358 -26.49 23.98 -24.58
C LEU A 358 -27.81 23.19 -24.63
N ASP A 359 -28.44 23.08 -25.81
CA ASP A 359 -29.70 22.33 -26.00
C ASP A 359 -29.56 20.82 -25.77
N THR A 360 -28.35 20.27 -25.95
CA THR A 360 -28.11 18.84 -25.74
C THR A 360 -27.98 18.49 -24.27
N ASP A 361 -27.59 19.45 -23.42
CA ASP A 361 -27.36 19.22 -22.01
C ASP A 361 -28.64 18.92 -21.25
N ALA A 362 -28.52 17.99 -20.30
CA ALA A 362 -29.64 17.55 -19.50
C ALA A 362 -30.05 18.61 -18.47
N THR A 363 -29.06 19.27 -17.86
CA THR A 363 -29.28 20.35 -16.89
C THR A 363 -28.11 21.32 -16.87
N VAL A 364 -28.41 22.62 -16.84
CA VAL A 364 -27.46 23.68 -16.49
C VAL A 364 -28.07 24.48 -15.34
N ASP A 365 -27.49 24.37 -14.16
CA ASP A 365 -27.97 25.03 -12.94
C ASP A 365 -26.85 25.84 -12.29
N GLY A 366 -26.89 27.17 -12.41
CA GLY A 366 -25.94 28.07 -11.77
C GLY A 366 -26.14 28.21 -10.26
N GLY A 367 -27.31 27.84 -9.73
CA GLY A 367 -27.64 28.05 -8.33
C GLY A 367 -28.35 29.39 -8.09
N ALA A 368 -28.05 30.04 -6.95
CA ALA A 368 -28.81 31.19 -6.47
C ALA A 368 -28.23 32.55 -6.87
N ASP A 369 -27.01 32.56 -7.39
CA ASP A 369 -26.21 33.74 -7.65
C ASP A 369 -26.36 34.21 -9.11
N ASN A 370 -25.56 35.20 -9.54
CA ASN A 370 -25.68 35.78 -10.90
C ASN A 370 -24.67 35.11 -11.85
N ASP A 371 -25.05 33.97 -12.39
CA ASP A 371 -24.17 33.15 -13.23
C ASP A 371 -24.14 33.61 -14.68
N THR A 372 -23.13 33.15 -15.41
CA THR A 372 -22.84 33.53 -16.80
C THR A 372 -22.86 32.31 -17.71
N ILE A 373 -23.59 32.42 -18.83
CA ILE A 373 -23.41 31.52 -19.97
C ILE A 373 -22.55 32.23 -21.01
N GLU A 374 -21.45 31.59 -21.41
CA GLU A 374 -20.50 32.09 -22.40
C GLU A 374 -20.46 31.18 -23.63
N PHE A 375 -20.73 31.75 -24.80
CA PHE A 375 -20.52 31.07 -26.07
C PHE A 375 -19.15 31.40 -26.65
N THR A 376 -18.36 30.36 -26.93
CA THR A 376 -16.98 30.51 -27.42
C THR A 376 -16.91 30.74 -28.94
N ALA A 377 -18.02 30.54 -29.65
CA ALA A 377 -18.22 30.91 -31.04
C ALA A 377 -19.45 31.82 -31.21
N ALA A 378 -19.55 32.49 -32.36
CA ALA A 378 -20.70 33.33 -32.67
C ALA A 378 -21.95 32.44 -32.84
N VAL A 379 -22.98 32.70 -32.04
CA VAL A 379 -24.27 32.00 -32.07
C VAL A 379 -25.33 32.83 -32.79
N THR A 380 -26.14 32.17 -33.62
CA THR A 380 -27.25 32.79 -34.38
C THR A 380 -28.62 32.21 -34.04
N ASP A 381 -28.66 31.23 -33.14
CA ASP A 381 -29.80 30.35 -32.87
C ASP A 381 -29.96 30.18 -31.35
N ILE A 382 -29.97 31.31 -30.63
CA ILE A 382 -30.31 31.33 -29.20
C ILE A 382 -31.68 31.98 -29.06
N ASP A 383 -32.62 31.27 -28.45
CA ASP A 383 -33.97 31.74 -28.16
C ASP A 383 -34.43 31.39 -26.73
N ASP A 384 -35.69 31.72 -26.41
CA ASP A 384 -36.24 31.53 -25.05
C ASP A 384 -36.42 30.04 -24.67
N ALA A 385 -36.35 29.10 -25.62
CA ALA A 385 -36.48 27.66 -25.36
C ALA A 385 -35.20 27.02 -24.82
N ASP A 386 -34.06 27.72 -24.94
CA ASP A 386 -32.74 27.24 -24.53
C ASP A 386 -32.45 27.54 -23.03
N PHE A 387 -33.38 28.21 -22.32
CA PHE A 387 -33.27 28.63 -20.92
C PHE A 387 -34.53 28.26 -20.11
#